data_AF-A0AAU7W3A0-F1
#
_entry.id   AF-A0AAU7W3A0-F1
#
_cell.length_a   1.000
_cell.length_b   1.000
_cell.length_c   1.000
_cell.angle_alpha   90.00
_cell.angle_beta   90.00
_cell.angle_gamma   90.00
#
_symmetry.space_group_name_H-M   'P 1'
#
loop_
_entity.id
_entity.type
_entity.pdbx_description
1 polymer ?
#
loop_
_entity_poly.entity_id
_entity_poly.type
_entity_poly.pdbx_seq_one_letter_code
_entity_poly.pdbx_strand_id
1 'polypeptide(L)'
;MESRDMNAWPSAEISRIATTDDLHIAPFRADDVTYGTPTWIWSVVVDGRLFVRAWNGTRSRWYASAMRQRSGRIIAAGSTFEVDFAPAEPALEEQIDAAYREKYAGSEYLPPMLADGPRAATVEIAPAATEHDRASRNGVRRARPSR
;
A
#
# COMPACT_ATOMS: atom_id res chain seq x y z
N MET A 1 -10.12 19.08 5.15
CA MET A 1 -9.09 18.04 5.32
C MET A 1 -9.42 17.01 4.26
N GLU A 2 -8.82 17.14 3.08
CA GLU A 2 -9.16 16.27 1.94
C GLU A 2 -8.58 14.89 2.24
N SER A 3 -9.43 13.98 2.69
CA SER A 3 -9.18 12.55 2.61
C SER A 3 -8.79 12.29 1.16
N ARG A 4 -7.53 11.89 0.91
CA ARG A 4 -7.17 11.40 -0.40
C ARG A 4 -8.01 10.14 -0.58
N ASP A 5 -9.08 10.22 -1.36
CA ASP A 5 -9.78 9.04 -1.84
C ASP A 5 -8.76 8.25 -2.66
N MET A 6 -8.11 7.30 -1.99
CA MET A 6 -7.23 6.34 -2.63
C MET A 6 -8.08 5.54 -3.60
N ASN A 7 -7.57 5.33 -4.82
CA ASN A 7 -8.33 4.63 -5.84
C ASN A 7 -8.71 3.24 -5.33
N ALA A 8 -9.95 2.81 -5.53
CA ALA A 8 -10.37 1.49 -5.08
C ALA A 8 -9.77 0.41 -6.00
N TRP A 9 -9.38 -0.72 -5.42
CA TRP A 9 -8.98 -1.88 -6.23
C TRP A 9 -10.19 -2.44 -7.00
N PRO A 10 -10.02 -2.83 -8.27
CA PRO A 10 -11.02 -3.63 -8.96
C PRO A 10 -11.28 -4.94 -8.20
N SER A 11 -12.55 -5.32 -8.00
CA SER A 11 -12.93 -6.48 -7.19
C SER A 11 -12.25 -7.79 -7.64
N ALA A 12 -12.06 -7.96 -8.94
CA ALA A 12 -11.39 -9.13 -9.51
C ALA A 12 -9.87 -9.17 -9.24
N GLU A 13 -9.22 -8.00 -9.12
CA GLU A 13 -7.79 -7.92 -8.79
C GLU A 13 -7.57 -8.15 -7.30
N ILE A 14 -8.29 -7.44 -6.44
CA ILE A 14 -8.12 -7.57 -4.99
C ILE A 14 -8.44 -8.99 -4.50
N SER A 15 -9.43 -9.65 -5.10
CA SER A 15 -9.77 -11.05 -4.77
C SER A 15 -8.63 -12.00 -5.15
N ARG A 16 -7.97 -11.78 -6.29
CA ARG A 16 -6.80 -12.59 -6.68
C ARG A 16 -5.62 -12.36 -5.75
N ILE A 17 -5.35 -11.11 -5.39
CA ILE A 17 -4.29 -10.76 -4.44
C ILE A 17 -4.56 -11.37 -3.06
N ALA A 18 -5.81 -11.37 -2.59
CA ALA A 18 -6.19 -11.94 -1.30
C ALA A 18 -5.83 -13.44 -1.19
N THR A 19 -5.93 -14.18 -2.30
CA THR A 19 -5.70 -15.64 -2.35
C THR A 19 -4.23 -16.08 -2.42
N THR A 20 -3.27 -15.14 -2.48
CA THR A 20 -1.84 -15.48 -2.60
C THR A 20 -1.00 -14.87 -1.48
N ASP A 21 0.19 -15.47 -1.28
CA ASP A 21 1.23 -15.01 -0.36
C ASP A 21 2.49 -14.59 -1.12
N ASP A 22 2.30 -13.96 -2.27
CA ASP A 22 3.38 -13.57 -3.17
C ASP A 22 3.26 -12.09 -3.56
N LEU A 23 3.27 -11.21 -2.54
CA LEU A 23 3.35 -9.78 -2.79
C LEU A 23 4.79 -9.32 -2.70
N HIS A 24 5.27 -8.69 -3.78
CA HIS A 24 6.54 -7.99 -3.80
C HIS A 24 6.31 -6.49 -3.91
N ILE A 25 6.82 -5.72 -2.96
CA ILE A 25 6.72 -4.26 -2.93
C ILE A 25 8.01 -3.60 -3.43
N ALA A 26 7.88 -2.60 -4.29
CA ALA A 26 8.99 -1.84 -4.85
C ALA A 26 8.63 -0.34 -4.95
N PRO A 27 8.75 0.42 -3.84
CA PRO A 27 8.54 1.86 -3.86
C PRO A 27 9.61 2.56 -4.70
N PHE A 28 9.34 3.76 -5.21
CA PHE A 28 10.36 4.53 -5.92
C PHE A 28 11.56 4.86 -5.03
N ARG A 29 12.72 5.01 -5.66
CA ARG A 29 13.93 5.60 -5.07
C ARG A 29 13.79 7.12 -5.01
N ALA A 30 14.80 7.78 -4.44
CA ALA A 30 14.84 9.23 -4.27
C ALA A 30 14.73 10.03 -5.58
N ASP A 31 14.97 9.38 -6.72
CA ASP A 31 14.87 9.98 -8.06
C ASP A 31 13.44 9.99 -8.63
N ASP A 32 12.47 9.37 -7.94
CA ASP A 32 11.06 9.23 -8.37
C ASP A 32 10.86 8.58 -9.75
N VAL A 33 11.91 7.92 -10.25
CA VAL A 33 11.91 7.24 -11.56
C VAL A 33 12.29 5.78 -11.40
N THR A 34 13.25 5.47 -10.52
CA THR A 34 13.77 4.13 -10.38
C THR A 34 13.04 3.38 -9.28
N TYR A 35 12.50 2.20 -9.58
CA TYR A 35 11.94 1.33 -8.54
C TYR A 35 13.02 0.80 -7.60
N GLY A 36 12.66 0.69 -6.32
CA GLY A 36 13.43 -0.05 -5.33
C GLY A 36 13.53 -1.53 -5.67
N THR A 37 14.39 -2.24 -4.93
CA THR A 37 14.48 -3.69 -5.05
C THR A 37 13.16 -4.32 -4.60
N PRO A 38 12.52 -5.18 -5.43
CA PRO A 38 11.32 -5.91 -5.02
C PRO A 38 11.58 -6.67 -3.72
N THR A 39 10.76 -6.40 -2.71
CA THR A 39 10.85 -7.02 -1.40
C THR A 39 9.60 -7.85 -1.17
N TRP A 40 9.77 -9.16 -0.96
CA TRP A 40 8.65 -10.03 -0.61
C TRP A 40 8.08 -9.65 0.77
N ILE A 41 6.77 -9.57 0.86
CA ILE A 41 6.08 -9.17 2.08
C ILE A 41 4.71 -9.83 2.19
N TRP A 42 4.28 -10.06 3.43
CA TRP A 42 2.92 -10.52 3.71
C TRP A 42 1.91 -9.42 3.45
N SER A 43 0.73 -9.83 3.02
CA SER A 43 -0.36 -8.92 2.68
C SER A 43 -1.69 -9.46 3.17
N VAL A 44 -2.56 -8.54 3.57
CA VAL A 44 -3.94 -8.83 3.97
C VAL A 44 -4.88 -7.87 3.27
N VAL A 45 -6.12 -8.31 3.08
CA VAL A 45 -7.19 -7.50 2.50
C VAL A 45 -8.26 -7.28 3.56
N VAL A 46 -8.66 -6.03 3.76
CA VAL A 46 -9.75 -5.62 4.66
C VAL A 46 -10.67 -4.69 3.88
N ASP A 47 -11.96 -5.01 3.79
CA ASP A 47 -12.96 -4.22 3.06
C ASP A 47 -12.55 -3.83 1.63
N GLY A 48 -11.88 -4.74 0.91
CA GLY A 48 -11.42 -4.50 -0.46
C GLY A 48 -10.20 -3.58 -0.57
N ARG A 49 -9.57 -3.21 0.55
CA ARG A 49 -8.33 -2.43 0.63
C ARG A 49 -7.16 -3.36 0.95
N LEU A 50 -5.98 -3.07 0.39
CA LEU A 50 -4.78 -3.90 0.51
C LEU A 50 -3.80 -3.32 1.53
N PHE A 51 -3.35 -4.15 2.47
CA PHE A 51 -2.43 -3.72 3.53
C PHE A 51 -1.22 -4.64 3.65
N VAL A 52 -0.07 -4.05 3.96
CA VAL A 52 1.20 -4.75 4.24
C VAL A 52 1.84 -4.18 5.50
N ARG A 53 2.71 -4.96 6.15
CA ARG A 53 3.46 -4.52 7.33
C ARG A 53 4.96 -4.73 7.20
N ALA A 54 5.71 -3.70 7.57
CA ALA A 54 7.15 -3.83 7.64
C ALA A 54 7.56 -4.65 8.86
N TRP A 55 8.16 -5.82 8.62
CA TRP A 55 8.73 -6.66 9.69
C TRP A 55 9.67 -5.88 10.62
N ASN A 56 10.54 -5.05 10.06
CA ASN A 56 11.47 -4.20 10.83
C ASN A 56 10.83 -2.89 11.32
N GLY A 57 9.50 -2.80 11.31
CA GLY A 57 8.75 -1.60 11.63
C GLY A 57 9.18 -0.39 10.79
N THR A 58 9.10 0.79 11.41
CA THR A 58 9.41 2.07 10.78
C THR A 58 10.88 2.24 10.38
N ARG A 59 11.77 1.34 10.84
CA ARG A 59 13.20 1.31 10.46
C ARG A 59 13.43 0.61 9.12
N SER A 60 12.41 0.01 8.52
CA SER A 60 12.50 -0.62 7.20
C SER A 60 12.82 0.40 6.10
N ARG A 61 13.80 0.08 5.25
CA ARG A 61 14.20 0.93 4.12
C ARG A 61 13.10 1.07 3.08
N TRP A 62 12.40 -0.03 2.77
CA TRP A 62 11.29 0.03 1.82
C TRP A 62 10.14 0.85 2.40
N TYR A 63 9.85 0.73 3.70
CA TYR A 63 8.80 1.52 4.36
C TYR A 63 9.13 3.01 4.30
N ALA A 64 10.36 3.38 4.64
CA ALA A 64 10.82 4.78 4.56
C ALA A 64 10.68 5.34 3.14
N SER A 65 11.01 4.56 2.11
CA SER A 65 10.79 4.97 0.71
C SER A 65 9.30 5.06 0.35
N ALA A 66 8.47 4.09 0.75
CA ALA A 66 7.03 4.12 0.51
C ALA A 66 6.36 5.35 1.15
N MET A 67 6.73 5.68 2.39
CA MET A 67 6.19 6.85 3.08
C MET A 67 6.70 8.19 2.53
N ARG A 68 7.92 8.22 1.98
CA ARG A 68 8.50 9.42 1.38
C ARG A 68 7.94 9.67 -0.02
N GLN A 69 7.97 8.65 -0.88
CA GLN A 69 7.63 8.81 -2.30
C GLN A 69 6.13 8.65 -2.57
N ARG A 70 5.42 7.91 -1.71
CA ARG A 70 3.97 7.69 -1.82
C ARG A 70 3.52 7.02 -3.11
N SER A 71 4.46 6.55 -3.94
CA SER A 71 4.19 5.88 -5.20
C SER A 71 5.28 4.85 -5.52
N GLY A 72 4.96 3.90 -6.39
CA GLY A 72 5.85 2.86 -6.88
C GLY A 72 5.05 1.73 -7.49
N ARG A 73 5.56 0.51 -7.39
CA ARG A 73 4.88 -0.68 -7.91
C ARG A 73 4.82 -1.83 -6.93
N ILE A 74 3.88 -2.73 -7.16
CA ILE A 74 3.87 -4.07 -6.58
C ILE A 74 3.82 -5.13 -7.68
N ILE A 75 4.29 -6.32 -7.34
CA ILE A 75 4.01 -7.54 -8.09
C ILE A 75 3.18 -8.41 -7.17
N ALA A 76 2.00 -8.82 -7.62
CA ALA A 76 1.08 -9.66 -6.85
C ALA A 76 0.22 -10.48 -7.79
N ALA A 77 -0.09 -11.73 -7.41
CA ALA A 77 -0.90 -12.65 -8.22
C ALA A 77 -0.43 -12.75 -9.69
N GLY A 78 0.88 -12.76 -9.91
CA GLY A 78 1.50 -12.85 -11.25
C GLY A 78 1.40 -11.58 -12.11
N SER A 79 0.88 -10.48 -11.57
CA SER A 79 0.71 -9.21 -12.30
C SER A 79 1.51 -8.08 -11.63
N THR A 80 1.89 -7.06 -12.42
CA THR A 80 2.56 -5.85 -11.92
C THR A 80 1.59 -4.68 -11.93
N PHE A 81 1.54 -3.94 -10.83
CA PHE A 81 0.65 -2.79 -10.66
C PHE A 81 1.43 -1.55 -10.22
N GLU A 82 1.19 -0.43 -10.89
CA GLU A 82 1.55 0.87 -10.35
C GLU A 82 0.58 1.21 -9.21
N VAL A 83 1.12 1.67 -8.09
CA VAL A 83 0.38 1.87 -6.85
C VAL A 83 0.80 3.14 -6.13
N ASP A 84 -0.11 3.64 -5.31
CA ASP A 84 0.17 4.67 -4.32
C ASP A 84 0.21 4.05 -2.91
N PHE A 85 1.07 4.60 -2.06
CA PHE A 85 1.32 4.12 -0.69
C PHE A 85 0.87 5.14 0.35
N ALA A 86 0.19 4.69 1.39
CA ALA A 86 -0.19 5.53 2.52
C ALA A 86 -0.02 4.78 3.86
N PRO A 87 0.21 5.48 4.99
CA PRO A 87 0.07 4.85 6.29
C PRO A 87 -1.37 4.42 6.47
N ALA A 88 -1.59 3.22 7.01
CA ALA A 88 -2.93 2.76 7.31
C ALA A 88 -3.60 3.66 8.37
N GLU A 89 -4.91 3.79 8.28
CA GLU A 89 -5.69 4.52 9.28
C GLU A 89 -5.67 3.78 10.62
N PRO A 90 -5.41 4.46 11.75
CA PRO A 90 -5.38 3.82 13.07
C PRO A 90 -6.68 3.08 13.43
N ALA A 91 -7.82 3.54 12.91
CA ALA A 91 -9.12 2.91 13.14
C ALA A 91 -9.25 1.50 12.52
N LEU A 92 -8.40 1.15 11.54
CA LEU A 92 -8.40 -0.16 10.90
C LEU A 92 -7.45 -1.17 11.54
N GLU A 93 -6.64 -0.75 12.53
CA GLU A 93 -5.57 -1.59 13.08
C GLU A 93 -6.05 -2.96 13.55
N GLU A 94 -7.14 -3.01 14.32
CA GLU A 94 -7.68 -4.28 14.83
C GLU A 94 -8.24 -5.16 13.72
N GLN A 95 -8.86 -4.56 12.69
CA GLN A 95 -9.37 -5.33 11.54
C GLN A 95 -8.23 -5.92 10.71
N ILE A 96 -7.15 -5.15 10.54
CA ILE A 96 -5.93 -5.59 9.87
C ILE A 96 -5.28 -6.72 10.68
N ASP A 97 -5.20 -6.60 12.00
CA ASP A 97 -4.71 -7.66 12.88
C ASP A 97 -5.55 -8.94 12.78
N ALA A 98 -6.88 -8.81 12.80
CA ALA A 98 -7.78 -9.94 12.62
C ALA A 98 -7.53 -10.64 11.28
N ALA A 99 -7.36 -9.88 10.18
CA ALA A 99 -7.04 -10.44 8.88
C ALA A 99 -5.67 -11.14 8.85
N TYR A 100 -4.65 -10.61 9.54
CA TYR A 100 -3.37 -11.30 9.70
C TYR A 100 -3.52 -12.60 10.49
N ARG A 101 -4.30 -12.60 11.58
CA ARG A 101 -4.56 -13.78 12.39
C ARG A 101 -5.28 -14.87 11.61
N GLU A 102 -6.23 -14.49 10.76
CA GLU A 102 -6.98 -15.41 9.91
C GLU A 102 -6.09 -15.99 8.80
N LYS A 103 -5.43 -15.12 8.02
CA LYS A 103 -4.67 -15.53 6.83
C LYS A 103 -3.41 -16.33 7.18
N TYR A 104 -2.71 -15.96 8.25
CA TYR A 104 -1.43 -16.57 8.64
C TYR A 104 -1.54 -17.38 9.94
N ALA A 105 -2.73 -17.92 10.23
CA ALA A 105 -2.96 -18.78 11.38
C ALA A 105 -1.95 -19.94 11.43
N GLY A 106 -1.31 -20.12 12.58
CA GLY A 106 -0.33 -21.20 12.80
C GLY A 106 1.11 -20.87 12.37
N SER A 107 1.38 -19.70 11.79
CA SER A 107 2.76 -19.28 11.53
C SER A 107 3.45 -18.79 12.81
N GLU A 108 4.68 -19.25 13.05
CA GLU A 108 5.53 -18.76 14.15
C GLU A 108 5.91 -17.28 14.00
N TYR A 109 5.81 -16.72 12.78
CA TYR A 109 6.12 -15.32 12.48
C TYR A 109 4.92 -14.38 12.68
N LEU A 110 3.72 -14.91 12.95
CA LEU A 110 2.54 -14.09 13.18
C LEU A 110 2.64 -13.24 14.47
N PRO A 111 3.01 -13.76 15.65
CA PRO A 111 3.05 -12.94 16.87
C PRO A 111 3.98 -11.73 16.76
N PRO A 112 5.21 -11.84 16.22
CA PRO A 112 6.05 -10.66 15.97
C PRO A 112 5.43 -9.66 14.97
N MET A 113 4.71 -10.14 13.95
CA MET A 113 4.03 -9.28 12.96
C MET A 113 2.87 -8.47 13.55
N LEU A 114 2.31 -8.91 14.68
CA LEU A 114 1.27 -8.23 15.43
C LEU A 114 1.82 -7.33 16.55
N ALA A 115 3.15 -7.22 16.69
CA ALA A 115 3.75 -6.34 17.68
C ALA A 115 3.67 -4.86 17.25
N ASP A 116 3.84 -3.94 18.21
CA ASP A 116 3.73 -2.50 18.00
C ASP A 116 4.66 -1.96 16.91
N GLY A 117 5.84 -2.56 16.74
CA GLY A 117 6.81 -2.18 15.70
C GLY A 117 6.25 -2.34 14.28
N PRO A 118 5.90 -3.56 13.85
CA PRO A 118 5.25 -3.78 12.56
C PRO A 118 3.87 -3.12 12.43
N ARG A 119 3.06 -3.07 13.50
CA ARG A 119 1.77 -2.35 13.51
C ARG A 119 1.94 -0.88 13.13
N ALA A 120 2.90 -0.18 13.76
CA ALA A 120 3.22 1.22 13.46
C ALA A 120 3.76 1.45 12.04
N ALA A 121 4.11 0.39 11.31
CA ALA A 121 4.59 0.43 9.94
C ALA A 121 3.65 -0.29 8.96
N THR A 122 2.35 -0.22 9.24
CA THR A 122 1.30 -0.69 8.34
C THR A 122 1.12 0.29 7.19
N VAL A 123 1.18 -0.23 5.97
CA VAL A 123 1.04 0.54 4.73
C VAL A 123 -0.20 0.05 4.00
N GLU A 124 -1.07 0.99 3.65
CA GLU A 124 -2.13 0.77 2.68
C GLU A 124 -1.58 0.97 1.26
N ILE A 125 -2.01 0.09 0.36
CA ILE A 125 -1.64 0.09 -1.04
C ILE A 125 -2.90 0.24 -1.88
N ALA A 126 -2.95 1.25 -2.73
CA ALA A 126 -4.03 1.46 -3.68
C ALA A 126 -3.50 1.50 -5.12
N PRO A 127 -4.29 1.12 -6.14
CA PRO A 127 -3.90 1.31 -7.52
C PRO A 127 -3.58 2.78 -7.78
N ALA A 128 -2.50 3.04 -8.51
CA ALA A 128 -2.22 4.37 -8.97
C ALA A 128 -3.37 4.83 -9.86
N ALA A 129 -3.78 6.08 -9.69
CA ALA A 129 -4.68 6.71 -10.63
C ALA A 129 -4.08 6.67 -12.04
N THR A 130 -4.88 6.31 -13.04
CA THR A 130 -4.43 6.35 -14.43
C THR A 130 -3.99 7.76 -14.82
N GLU A 131 -3.09 7.90 -15.81
CA GLU A 131 -2.65 9.23 -16.29
C GLU A 131 -3.83 10.14 -16.67
N HIS A 132 -4.93 9.56 -17.15
CA HIS A 132 -6.18 10.25 -17.43
C HIS A 132 -6.81 10.91 -16.18
N ASP A 133 -6.78 10.21 -15.05
CA ASP A 133 -7.27 10.72 -13.76
C ASP A 133 -6.30 11.70 -13.08
N ARG A 134 -5.00 11.62 -13.39
CA ARG A 134 -3.99 12.57 -12.90
C ARG A 134 -4.10 13.92 -13.60
N ALA A 135 -4.37 13.94 -14.91
CA ALA A 135 -4.57 15.16 -15.69
C ALA A 135 -5.83 15.94 -15.24
N SER A 136 -6.93 15.24 -14.98
CA SER A 136 -8.18 15.84 -14.50
C SER A 136 -8.06 16.49 -13.11
N ARG A 137 -7.26 15.92 -12.20
CA ARG A 137 -6.96 16.53 -10.88
C ARG A 137 -6.09 17.79 -10.97
N ASN A 138 -5.19 17.87 -11.95
CA ASN A 138 -4.28 19.01 -12.09
C ASN A 138 -4.90 20.18 -12.89
N GLY A 139 -5.93 19.92 -13.71
CA GLY A 139 -6.62 20.92 -14.52
C GLY A 139 -7.50 21.92 -13.77
N VAL A 140 -7.93 21.61 -12.53
CA VAL A 140 -8.83 22.48 -11.74
C VAL A 140 -8.12 23.69 -11.10
N ARG A 141 -6.78 23.76 -11.14
CA ARG A 141 -5.99 24.84 -10.52
C ARG A 141 -5.61 26.02 -11.43
N ARG A 142 -6.22 26.16 -12.62
CA ARG A 142 -6.03 27.34 -13.48
C ARG A 142 -7.33 27.93 -14.00
N ALA A 143 -8.03 28.65 -13.14
CA ALA A 143 -8.89 29.75 -13.57
C ALA A 143 -9.07 30.78 -12.44
N ARG A 144 -8.24 31.81 -12.43
CA ARG A 144 -8.63 33.13 -11.92
C ARG A 144 -8.41 34.13 -13.06
N PRO A 145 -9.47 34.71 -13.64
CA PRO A 145 -9.29 35.87 -14.49
C PRO A 145 -8.96 37.07 -13.61
N SER A 146 -7.78 37.66 -13.82
CA SER A 146 -7.43 38.98 -13.32
C SER A 146 -8.30 40.02 -14.01
N ARG A 147 -8.94 40.87 -13.21
CA ARG A 147 -9.73 42.03 -13.63
C ARG A 147 -8.81 43.24 -13.81
#